data_AF-A0A2X4V533-F1
#
_entry.id   AF-A0A2X4V533-F1
#
_cell.length_a   1.000
_cell.length_b   1.000
_cell.length_c   1.000
_cell.angle_alpha   90.00
_cell.angle_beta   90.00
_cell.angle_gamma   90.00
#
_symmetry.space_group_name_H-M   'P 1'
#
loop_
_entity.id
_entity.type
_entity.pdbx_description
1 polymer ?
#
loop_
_entity_poly.entity_id
_entity_poly.type
_entity_poly.pdbx_seq_one_letter_code
_entity_poly.pdbx_strand_id
1 'polypeptide(L)'
;MSYFGDTLAHASLLGVAFGLLLDVNPFYAVIAVTLVLALVLVWLERRPQLSVDTLLGIMAHSALSLGLVVVALMSNVRVDLMAYLFGDLLSVTFSDIWMIGIGVSIVLLILWWQWRNLLSMTISPELAHVDGVNLVRARTVLMLVTALTIGLAMKFVGALIITSLLIIPAATARRFARTPEQMAGYAVLVGMLAVTGGLAFSAFYDTRQAPR
;
A
#
# COMPACT_ATOMS: atom_id res chain seq x y z
N MET A 1 -8.16 -11.65 -3.67
CA MET A 1 -7.21 -10.61 -3.21
C MET A 1 -7.84 -9.69 -2.16
N SER A 2 -8.70 -10.19 -1.28
CA SER A 2 -9.29 -9.36 -0.21
C SER A 2 -8.26 -8.91 0.83
N TYR A 3 -7.17 -9.66 0.99
CA TYR A 3 -6.14 -9.45 2.03
C TYR A 3 -4.86 -8.76 1.52
N PHE A 4 -4.86 -8.24 0.29
CA PHE A 4 -3.64 -7.69 -0.31
C PHE A 4 -3.14 -6.45 0.43
N GLY A 5 -4.04 -5.51 0.74
CA GLY A 5 -3.73 -4.32 1.54
C GLY A 5 -3.19 -4.70 2.92
N ASP A 6 -3.83 -5.66 3.60
CA ASP A 6 -3.42 -6.09 4.94
C ASP A 6 -2.02 -6.71 4.88
N THR A 7 -1.76 -7.56 3.89
CA THR A 7 -0.45 -8.20 3.72
C THR A 7 0.67 -7.17 3.58
N LEU A 8 0.45 -6.13 2.79
CA LEU A 8 1.45 -5.07 2.58
C LEU A 8 1.56 -4.12 3.78
N ALA A 9 0.51 -3.94 4.57
CA ALA A 9 0.59 -3.23 5.85
C ALA A 9 1.44 -3.99 6.89
N HIS A 10 1.34 -5.32 6.94
CA HIS A 10 2.23 -6.12 7.78
C HIS A 10 3.66 -6.15 7.24
N ALA A 11 3.82 -6.11 5.91
CA ALA A 11 5.11 -5.98 5.25
C ALA A 11 5.81 -4.64 5.54
N SER A 12 5.05 -3.55 5.66
CA SER A 12 5.63 -2.26 5.98
C SER A 12 6.19 -2.24 7.41
N LEU A 13 5.53 -2.89 8.38
CA LEU A 13 6.08 -3.06 9.73
C LEU A 13 7.40 -3.84 9.72
N LEU A 14 7.49 -4.92 8.92
CA LEU A 14 8.74 -5.63 8.69
C LEU A 14 9.81 -4.70 8.08
N GLY A 15 9.42 -3.84 7.14
CA GLY A 15 10.30 -2.84 6.55
C GLY A 15 10.83 -1.81 7.55
N VAL A 16 9.98 -1.33 8.46
CA VAL A 16 10.41 -0.46 9.57
C VAL A 16 11.42 -1.19 10.45
N ALA A 17 11.14 -2.44 10.82
CA ALA A 17 12.04 -3.26 11.63
C ALA A 17 13.41 -3.44 10.95
N PHE A 18 13.45 -3.74 9.64
CA PHE A 18 14.72 -3.83 8.92
C PHE A 18 15.43 -2.48 8.75
N GLY A 19 14.70 -1.39 8.54
CA GLY A 19 15.28 -0.06 8.48
C GLY A 19 16.03 0.29 9.77
N LEU A 20 15.40 0.03 10.91
CA LEU A 20 16.01 0.23 12.22
C LEU A 20 17.19 -0.71 12.47
N LEU A 21 17.12 -1.98 12.02
CA LEU A 21 18.20 -2.95 12.21
C LEU A 21 19.46 -2.56 11.44
N LEU A 22 19.28 -2.08 10.21
CA LEU A 22 20.36 -1.75 9.28
C LEU A 22 20.85 -0.31 9.40
N ASP A 23 20.27 0.47 10.33
CA ASP A 23 20.52 1.90 10.50
C ASP A 23 20.26 2.71 9.21
N VAL A 24 19.24 2.30 8.44
CA VAL A 24 18.79 2.95 7.21
C VAL A 24 17.46 3.66 7.48
N ASN A 25 17.22 4.78 6.79
CA ASN A 25 15.95 5.50 6.92
C ASN A 25 14.75 4.55 6.71
N PRO A 26 13.86 4.39 7.73
CA PRO A 26 12.74 3.46 7.68
C PRO A 26 11.83 3.64 6.46
N PHE A 27 11.73 4.86 5.93
CA PHE A 27 10.93 5.14 4.75
C PHE A 27 11.39 4.33 3.52
N TYR A 28 12.70 4.31 3.24
CA TYR A 28 13.24 3.54 2.11
C TYR A 28 13.16 2.05 2.37
N ALA A 29 13.40 1.62 3.61
CA ALA A 29 13.31 0.21 3.99
C ALA A 29 11.89 -0.32 3.83
N VAL A 30 10.87 0.45 4.21
CA VAL A 30 9.45 0.12 3.98
C VAL A 30 9.16 -0.08 2.50
N ILE A 31 9.54 0.87 1.65
CA ILE A 31 9.30 0.78 0.20
C ILE A 31 10.02 -0.44 -0.39
N ALA A 32 11.27 -0.66 0.00
CA ALA A 32 12.04 -1.79 -0.50
C ALA A 32 11.40 -3.13 -0.09
N VAL A 33 11.04 -3.29 1.18
CA VAL A 33 10.45 -4.53 1.69
C VAL A 33 9.06 -4.78 1.11
N THR A 34 8.20 -3.75 0.96
CA THR A 34 6.88 -3.94 0.35
C THR A 34 6.99 -4.32 -1.13
N LEU A 35 7.93 -3.73 -1.88
CA LEU A 35 8.19 -4.10 -3.27
C LEU A 35 8.75 -5.52 -3.41
N VAL A 36 9.71 -5.89 -2.56
CA VAL A 36 10.25 -7.25 -2.52
C VAL A 36 9.16 -8.25 -2.20
N LEU A 37 8.30 -7.97 -1.21
CA LEU A 37 7.21 -8.87 -0.85
C LEU A 37 6.18 -9.01 -1.98
N ALA A 38 5.86 -7.90 -2.67
CA ALA A 38 5.00 -7.95 -3.85
C ALA A 38 5.59 -8.80 -4.98
N LEU A 39 6.90 -8.72 -5.23
CA LEU A 39 7.58 -9.58 -6.21
C LEU A 39 7.58 -11.05 -5.79
N VAL A 40 7.82 -11.34 -4.52
CA VAL A 40 7.75 -12.70 -3.98
C VAL A 40 6.35 -13.26 -4.15
N LEU A 41 5.31 -12.46 -3.87
CA LEU A 41 3.93 -12.86 -4.08
C LEU A 41 3.66 -13.15 -5.57
N VAL A 42 4.05 -12.25 -6.49
CA VAL A 42 3.93 -12.47 -7.95
C VAL A 42 4.57 -13.79 -8.37
N TRP A 43 5.76 -14.08 -7.83
CA TRP A 43 6.49 -15.31 -8.13
C TRP A 43 5.78 -16.55 -7.57
N LEU A 44 5.24 -16.46 -6.37
CA LEU A 44 4.55 -17.56 -5.69
C LEU A 44 3.19 -17.85 -6.33
N GLU A 45 2.48 -16.82 -6.79
CA GLU A 45 1.22 -16.94 -7.52
C GLU A 45 1.36 -17.66 -8.87
N ARG A 46 2.57 -17.72 -9.46
CA ARG A 46 2.83 -18.52 -10.66
C ARG A 46 2.81 -20.02 -10.38
N ARG A 47 2.85 -20.43 -9.11
CA ARG A 47 2.80 -21.83 -8.71
C ARG A 47 1.34 -22.19 -8.37
N PRO A 48 0.71 -23.15 -9.07
CA PRO A 48 -0.72 -23.44 -8.92
C PRO A 48 -1.10 -24.21 -7.64
N GLN A 49 -0.18 -24.32 -6.67
CA GLN A 49 -0.33 -25.21 -5.52
C GLN A 49 -1.24 -24.64 -4.42
N LEU A 50 -1.35 -23.31 -4.31
CA LEU A 50 -2.08 -22.64 -3.23
C LEU A 50 -2.96 -21.51 -3.76
N SER A 51 -4.08 -21.27 -3.09
CA SER A 51 -4.94 -20.12 -3.41
C SER A 51 -4.22 -18.81 -3.08
N VAL A 52 -4.47 -17.77 -3.89
CA VAL A 52 -3.87 -16.43 -3.70
C VAL A 52 -4.17 -15.88 -2.31
N ASP A 53 -5.37 -16.09 -1.80
CA ASP A 53 -5.77 -15.58 -0.49
C ASP A 53 -5.06 -16.34 0.65
N THR A 54 -4.78 -17.64 0.47
CA THR A 54 -3.91 -18.41 1.39
C THR A 54 -2.48 -17.89 1.37
N LEU A 55 -1.92 -17.62 0.20
CA LEU A 55 -0.57 -17.06 0.08
C LEU A 55 -0.45 -15.70 0.77
N LEU A 56 -1.41 -14.81 0.53
CA LEU A 56 -1.49 -13.50 1.20
C LEU A 56 -1.53 -13.66 2.72
N GLY A 57 -2.39 -14.54 3.25
CA GLY A 57 -2.48 -14.81 4.67
C GLY A 57 -1.15 -15.29 5.27
N ILE A 58 -0.48 -16.27 4.63
CA ILE A 58 0.81 -16.78 5.08
C ILE A 58 1.87 -15.67 5.06
N MET A 59 1.93 -14.90 3.99
CA MET A 59 2.91 -13.82 3.85
C MET A 59 2.70 -12.71 4.89
N ALA A 60 1.45 -12.34 5.18
CA ALA A 60 1.13 -11.33 6.19
C ALA A 60 1.62 -11.74 7.59
N HIS A 61 1.27 -12.94 8.03
CA HIS A 61 1.67 -13.45 9.35
C HIS A 61 3.18 -13.70 9.44
N SER A 62 3.79 -14.16 8.33
CA SER A 62 5.24 -14.33 8.26
C SER A 62 5.96 -12.99 8.38
N ALA A 63 5.49 -11.96 7.67
CA ALA A 63 6.06 -10.62 7.73
C ALA A 63 5.94 -10.01 9.13
N LEU A 64 4.77 -10.11 9.76
CA LEU A 64 4.59 -9.63 11.14
C LEU A 64 5.48 -10.37 12.13
N SER A 65 5.51 -11.71 12.06
CA SER A 65 6.33 -12.53 12.96
C SER A 65 7.82 -12.21 12.82
N LEU A 66 8.32 -12.15 11.58
CA LEU A 66 9.71 -11.77 11.30
C LEU A 66 10.01 -10.35 11.78
N GLY A 67 9.09 -9.41 11.55
CA GLY A 67 9.26 -8.02 12.00
C GLY A 67 9.37 -7.92 13.52
N LEU A 68 8.51 -8.65 14.23
CA LEU A 68 8.53 -8.70 15.69
C LEU A 68 9.81 -9.35 16.23
N VAL A 69 10.29 -10.43 15.60
CA VAL A 69 11.58 -11.06 15.96
C VAL A 69 12.72 -10.08 15.75
N VAL A 70 12.76 -9.38 14.62
CA VAL A 70 13.80 -8.37 14.32
C VAL A 70 13.80 -7.26 15.38
N VAL A 71 12.62 -6.74 15.76
CA VAL A 71 12.50 -5.74 16.83
C VAL A 71 12.92 -6.31 18.18
N ALA A 72 12.56 -7.55 18.52
CA ALA A 72 12.91 -8.18 19.79
C ALA A 72 14.43 -8.40 19.96
N LEU A 73 15.17 -8.53 18.85
CA LEU A 73 16.63 -8.61 18.86
C LEU A 73 17.30 -7.26 19.15
N MET A 74 16.57 -6.14 19.02
CA MET A 74 17.06 -4.81 19.33
C MET A 74 16.80 -4.46 20.79
N SER A 75 17.79 -4.66 21.64
CA SER A 75 17.68 -4.35 23.08
C SER A 75 17.72 -2.85 23.42
N ASN A 76 18.16 -1.99 22.49
CA ASN A 76 18.45 -0.57 22.76
C ASN A 76 17.58 0.43 21.98
N VAL A 77 16.62 -0.04 21.17
CA VAL A 77 15.77 0.83 20.33
C VAL A 77 14.35 0.84 20.87
N ARG A 78 13.89 1.99 21.37
CA ARG A 78 12.47 2.20 21.69
C ARG A 78 11.73 2.51 20.39
N VAL A 79 11.15 1.48 19.78
CA VAL A 79 10.29 1.66 18.61
C VAL A 79 8.92 2.14 19.07
N ASP A 80 8.53 3.35 18.68
CA ASP A 80 7.15 3.78 18.82
C ASP A 80 6.29 3.11 17.76
N LEU A 81 5.88 1.87 18.06
CA LEU A 81 5.03 1.08 17.18
C LEU A 81 3.69 1.78 16.92
N MET A 82 3.19 2.58 17.87
CA MET A 82 1.91 3.27 17.73
C MET A 82 1.99 4.33 16.64
N ALA A 83 3.08 5.09 16.58
CA ALA A 83 3.33 6.06 15.52
C ALA A 83 3.35 5.41 14.12
N TYR A 84 3.91 4.20 13.98
CA TYR A 84 3.90 3.49 12.68
C TYR A 84 2.55 2.84 12.36
N LEU A 85 1.81 2.36 13.37
CA LEU A 85 0.51 1.73 13.17
C LEU A 85 -0.57 2.74 12.75
N PHE A 86 -0.57 3.93 13.35
CA PHE A 86 -1.55 4.99 13.09
C PHE A 86 -1.06 6.09 12.15
N GLY A 87 0.25 6.13 11.87
CA GLY A 87 0.88 7.20 11.12
C GLY A 87 1.09 8.45 11.99
N ASP A 88 2.03 9.29 11.59
CA ASP A 88 2.23 10.59 12.21
C ASP A 88 2.42 11.67 11.13
N LEU A 89 1.34 12.40 10.85
CA LEU A 89 1.35 13.51 9.88
C LEU A 89 2.30 14.63 10.30
N LEU A 90 2.49 14.86 11.61
CA LEU A 90 3.31 15.97 12.13
C LEU A 90 4.81 15.67 12.00
N SER A 91 5.19 14.39 11.91
CA SER A 91 6.58 13.97 11.66
C SER A 91 7.06 14.15 10.21
N VAL A 92 6.17 14.56 9.29
CA VAL A 92 6.48 14.66 7.86
C VAL A 92 7.25 15.95 7.56
N THR A 93 8.43 15.81 6.94
CA THR A 93 9.28 16.94 6.56
C THR A 93 9.05 17.38 5.11
N PHE A 94 9.50 18.57 4.73
CA PHE A 94 9.45 19.04 3.34
C PHE A 94 10.18 18.13 2.35
N SER A 95 11.27 17.48 2.79
CA SER A 95 11.98 16.50 1.97
C SER A 95 11.12 15.27 1.67
N ASP A 96 10.31 14.85 2.63
CA ASP A 96 9.40 13.71 2.45
C ASP A 96 8.30 14.03 1.45
N ILE A 97 7.77 15.26 1.46
CA ILE A 97 6.75 15.71 0.52
C ILE A 97 7.27 15.64 -0.92
N TRP A 98 8.50 16.10 -1.17
CA TRP A 98 9.13 16.00 -2.49
C TRP A 98 9.30 14.55 -2.93
N MET A 99 9.75 13.69 -2.03
CA MET A 99 9.96 12.28 -2.32
C MET A 99 8.64 11.54 -2.60
N ILE A 100 7.59 11.82 -1.82
CA ILE A 100 6.24 11.30 -2.06
C ILE A 100 5.71 11.85 -3.40
N GLY A 101 5.90 13.13 -3.69
CA GLY A 101 5.50 13.74 -4.96
C GLY A 101 6.14 13.07 -6.18
N ILE A 102 7.43 12.78 -6.11
CA ILE A 102 8.15 12.02 -7.15
C ILE A 102 7.58 10.60 -7.26
N GLY A 103 7.40 9.91 -6.13
CA GLY A 103 6.85 8.55 -6.09
C GLY A 103 5.44 8.46 -6.70
N VAL A 104 4.55 9.40 -6.34
CA VAL A 104 3.20 9.51 -6.90
C VAL A 104 3.26 9.84 -8.40
N SER A 105 4.17 10.71 -8.84
CA SER A 105 4.36 11.02 -10.27
C SER A 105 4.77 9.76 -11.05
N ILE A 106 5.67 8.93 -10.51
CA ILE A 106 6.06 7.65 -11.10
C ILE A 106 4.85 6.71 -11.18
N VAL A 107 4.07 6.58 -10.10
CA VAL A 107 2.85 5.76 -10.08
C VAL A 107 1.87 6.21 -11.16
N LEU A 108 1.59 7.52 -11.27
CA LEU A 108 0.68 8.06 -12.27
C LEU A 108 1.17 7.84 -13.69
N LEU A 109 2.48 7.99 -13.94
CA LEU A 109 3.09 7.74 -15.25
C LEU A 109 2.95 6.27 -15.66
N ILE A 110 3.21 5.33 -14.74
CA ILE A 110 3.03 3.89 -14.98
C ILE A 110 1.56 3.57 -15.23
N LEU A 111 0.64 4.12 -14.44
CA LEU A 111 -0.80 3.93 -14.64
C LEU A 111 -1.27 4.47 -15.98
N TRP A 112 -0.80 5.65 -16.39
CA TRP A 112 -1.13 6.23 -17.68
C TRP A 112 -0.60 5.36 -18.84
N TRP A 113 0.64 4.89 -18.74
CA TRP A 113 1.23 4.03 -19.77
C TRP A 113 0.55 2.66 -19.87
N GLN A 114 0.19 2.06 -18.73
CA GLN A 114 -0.39 0.71 -18.66
C GLN A 114 -1.93 0.70 -18.64
N TRP A 115 -2.59 1.86 -18.69
CA TRP A 115 -4.04 2.01 -18.51
C TRP A 115 -4.84 1.04 -19.37
N ARG A 116 -4.53 0.96 -20.67
CA ARG A 116 -5.23 0.10 -21.62
C ARG A 116 -5.10 -1.39 -21.27
N ASN A 117 -3.90 -1.82 -20.88
CA ASN A 117 -3.64 -3.20 -20.50
C ASN A 117 -4.35 -3.58 -19.19
N LEU A 118 -4.40 -2.66 -18.21
CA LEU A 118 -5.12 -2.87 -16.95
C LEU A 118 -6.63 -2.94 -17.17
N LEU A 119 -7.18 -2.09 -18.04
CA LEU A 119 -8.59 -2.11 -18.41
C LEU A 119 -8.97 -3.41 -19.13
N SER A 120 -8.20 -3.81 -20.15
CA SER A 120 -8.44 -5.06 -20.88
C SER A 120 -8.45 -6.26 -19.94
N MET A 121 -7.49 -6.33 -19.00
CA MET A 121 -7.44 -7.38 -17.99
C MET A 121 -8.67 -7.39 -17.06
N THR A 122 -9.23 -6.22 -16.74
CA THR A 122 -10.37 -6.11 -15.82
C THR A 122 -11.71 -6.46 -16.49
N ILE A 123 -11.84 -6.18 -17.80
CA ILE A 123 -13.08 -6.44 -18.55
C ILE A 123 -13.18 -7.92 -18.92
N SER A 124 -12.14 -8.47 -19.55
CA SER A 124 -12.09 -9.89 -19.90
C SER A 124 -10.65 -10.38 -19.98
N PRO A 125 -10.19 -11.16 -18.98
CA PRO A 125 -8.88 -11.77 -18.99
C PRO A 125 -8.64 -12.66 -20.22
N GLU A 126 -9.68 -13.35 -20.70
CA GLU A 126 -9.59 -14.24 -21.86
C GLU A 126 -9.42 -13.46 -23.16
N LEU A 127 -10.21 -12.40 -23.38
CA LEU A 127 -10.05 -11.52 -24.55
C LEU A 127 -8.71 -10.78 -24.52
N ALA A 128 -8.26 -10.33 -23.34
CA ALA A 128 -6.95 -9.70 -23.19
C ALA A 128 -5.80 -10.64 -23.57
N HIS A 129 -5.94 -11.95 -23.29
CA HIS A 129 -4.95 -12.94 -23.67
C HIS A 129 -4.91 -13.15 -25.20
N VAL A 130 -6.09 -13.15 -25.84
CA VAL A 130 -6.22 -13.22 -27.30
C VAL A 130 -5.66 -11.97 -27.98
N ASP A 131 -5.82 -10.79 -27.38
CA ASP A 131 -5.28 -9.51 -27.84
C ASP A 131 -3.75 -9.37 -27.61
N GLY A 132 -3.07 -10.43 -27.15
CA GLY A 132 -1.62 -10.44 -26.93
C GLY A 132 -1.15 -9.72 -25.66
N VAL A 133 -2.06 -9.36 -24.76
CA VAL A 133 -1.69 -8.78 -23.46
C VAL A 133 -1.09 -9.88 -22.59
N ASN A 134 0.13 -9.65 -22.10
CA ASN A 134 0.73 -10.53 -21.11
C ASN A 134 0.10 -10.24 -19.74
N LEU A 135 -0.94 -11.01 -19.37
CA LEU A 135 -1.66 -10.88 -18.10
C LEU A 135 -0.70 -10.93 -16.89
N VAL A 136 0.35 -11.75 -16.95
CA VAL A 136 1.33 -11.85 -15.86
C VAL A 136 2.08 -10.53 -15.69
N ARG A 137 2.50 -9.88 -16.78
CA ARG A 137 3.17 -8.57 -16.71
C ARG A 137 2.21 -7.49 -16.20
N ALA A 138 0.99 -7.41 -16.73
CA ALA A 138 0.02 -6.42 -16.30
C ALA A 138 -0.32 -6.55 -14.80
N ARG A 139 -0.50 -7.78 -14.33
CA ARG A 139 -0.72 -8.09 -12.91
C ARG A 139 0.50 -7.75 -12.04
N THR A 140 1.71 -8.05 -12.52
CA THR A 140 2.95 -7.70 -11.82
C THR A 140 3.07 -6.19 -11.66
N VAL A 141 2.81 -5.42 -12.72
CA VAL A 141 2.81 -3.96 -12.68
C VAL A 141 1.77 -3.44 -11.69
N LEU A 142 0.54 -3.96 -11.72
CA LEU A 142 -0.50 -3.57 -10.77
C LEU A 142 -0.07 -3.82 -9.32
N MET A 143 0.49 -5.00 -9.01
CA MET A 143 0.95 -5.32 -7.66
C MET A 143 2.11 -4.42 -7.21
N LEU A 144 3.07 -4.13 -8.09
CA LEU A 144 4.18 -3.24 -7.79
C LEU A 144 3.74 -1.79 -7.57
N VAL A 145 2.83 -1.29 -8.40
CA VAL A 145 2.28 0.07 -8.27
C VAL A 145 1.51 0.20 -6.97
N THR A 146 0.70 -0.80 -6.61
CA THR A 146 -0.03 -0.79 -5.34
C THR A 146 0.92 -0.89 -4.14
N ALA A 147 1.96 -1.73 -4.22
CA ALA A 147 2.97 -1.84 -3.16
C ALA A 147 3.78 -0.56 -2.96
N LEU A 148 4.13 0.12 -4.06
CA LEU A 148 4.77 1.43 -4.02
C LEU A 148 3.85 2.48 -3.40
N THR A 149 2.58 2.51 -3.82
CA THR A 149 1.57 3.43 -3.27
C THR A 149 1.41 3.24 -1.77
N ILE A 150 1.33 1.98 -1.31
CA ILE A 150 1.24 1.66 0.12
C ILE A 150 2.51 2.08 0.86
N GLY A 151 3.69 1.79 0.32
CA GLY A 151 4.95 2.19 0.93
C GLY A 151 5.10 3.70 1.09
N LEU A 152 4.68 4.48 0.08
CA LEU A 152 4.68 5.95 0.13
C LEU A 152 3.65 6.50 1.13
N ALA A 153 2.46 5.91 1.18
CA ALA A 153 1.38 6.34 2.07
C ALA A 153 1.62 5.96 3.54
N MET A 154 2.43 4.92 3.81
CA MET A 154 2.66 4.36 5.14
C MET A 154 3.10 5.42 6.17
N LYS A 155 3.97 6.36 5.78
CA LYS A 155 4.57 7.33 6.70
C LYS A 155 3.53 8.23 7.39
N PHE A 156 2.45 8.59 6.69
CA PHE A 156 1.44 9.51 7.21
C PHE A 156 0.07 8.87 7.42
N VAL A 157 -0.27 7.80 6.69
CA VAL A 157 -1.55 7.07 6.89
C VAL A 157 -1.43 6.00 7.99
N GLY A 158 -0.26 5.40 8.16
CA GLY A 158 -0.06 4.27 9.07
C GLY A 158 -0.56 2.94 8.52
N ALA A 159 -0.08 1.85 9.10
CA ALA A 159 -0.38 0.48 8.64
C ALA A 159 -1.85 0.10 8.85
N LEU A 160 -2.50 0.55 9.92
CA LEU A 160 -3.86 0.10 10.25
C LEU A 160 -4.94 0.77 9.38
N ILE A 161 -4.70 2.02 8.95
CA ILE A 161 -5.71 2.83 8.27
C ILE A 161 -5.62 2.62 6.75
N ILE A 162 -4.48 2.13 6.24
CA ILE A 162 -4.21 2.08 4.81
C ILE A 162 -5.20 1.18 4.04
N THR A 163 -5.62 0.07 4.63
CA THR A 163 -6.56 -0.86 4.00
C THR A 163 -7.95 -0.26 3.88
N SER A 164 -8.41 0.40 4.94
CA SER A 164 -9.63 1.20 4.93
C SER A 164 -9.57 2.30 3.86
N LEU A 165 -8.45 3.03 3.77
CA LEU A 165 -8.26 4.11 2.80
C LEU A 165 -8.23 3.62 1.35
N LEU A 166 -7.76 2.40 1.10
CA LEU A 166 -7.77 1.80 -0.24
C LEU A 166 -9.13 1.23 -0.63
N ILE A 167 -9.86 0.64 0.32
CA ILE A 167 -11.09 -0.09 0.04
C ILE A 167 -12.31 0.83 0.03
N ILE A 168 -12.47 1.69 1.04
CA ILE A 168 -13.71 2.48 1.23
C ILE A 168 -13.96 3.44 0.06
N PRO A 169 -13.01 4.30 -0.36
CA PRO A 169 -13.26 5.25 -1.45
C PRO A 169 -13.56 4.55 -2.78
N ALA A 170 -12.85 3.45 -3.08
CA ALA A 170 -13.08 2.66 -4.28
C ALA A 170 -14.46 1.98 -4.26
N ALA A 171 -14.85 1.40 -3.12
CA ALA A 171 -16.16 0.77 -2.95
C ALA A 171 -17.32 1.79 -3.05
N THR A 172 -17.16 2.97 -2.45
CA THR A 172 -18.13 4.07 -2.56
C THR A 172 -18.23 4.54 -4.01
N ALA A 173 -17.11 4.79 -4.68
CA ALA A 173 -17.07 5.24 -6.06
C ALA A 173 -17.73 4.26 -7.04
N ARG A 174 -17.53 2.96 -6.81
CA ARG A 174 -18.12 1.89 -7.64
C ARG A 174 -19.64 1.97 -7.74
N ARG A 175 -20.33 2.48 -6.71
CA ARG A 175 -21.80 2.63 -6.73
C ARG A 175 -22.27 3.72 -7.68
N PHE A 176 -21.46 4.74 -7.93
CA PHE A 176 -21.82 5.92 -8.72
C PHE A 176 -21.19 5.93 -10.11
N ALA A 177 -20.09 5.19 -10.30
CA ALA A 177 -19.36 5.15 -11.55
C ALA A 177 -20.03 4.25 -12.61
N ARG A 178 -20.03 4.71 -13.86
CA ARG A 178 -20.44 3.91 -15.03
C ARG A 178 -19.25 3.49 -15.89
N THR A 179 -18.12 4.19 -15.78
CA THR A 179 -16.86 3.82 -16.44
C THR A 179 -15.71 3.72 -15.42
N PRO A 180 -14.64 2.97 -15.72
CA PRO A 180 -13.46 2.87 -14.86
C PRO A 180 -12.77 4.23 -14.61
N GLU A 181 -12.77 5.12 -15.60
CA GLU A 181 -12.23 6.49 -15.47
C GLU A 181 -13.06 7.31 -14.47
N GLN A 182 -14.40 7.21 -14.56
CA GLN A 182 -15.29 7.84 -13.59
C GLN A 182 -15.09 7.25 -12.18
N MET A 183 -14.88 5.94 -12.09
CA MET A 183 -14.62 5.27 -10.82
C MET A 183 -13.34 5.80 -10.18
N ALA A 184 -12.26 5.95 -10.95
CA ALA A 184 -11.01 6.52 -10.45
C ALA A 184 -11.21 7.97 -9.97
N GLY A 185 -11.91 8.80 -10.76
CA GLY A 185 -12.20 10.19 -10.38
C GLY A 185 -13.02 10.31 -9.10
N TYR A 186 -14.11 9.54 -8.97
CA TYR A 186 -14.93 9.53 -7.76
C TYR A 186 -14.18 8.96 -6.54
N ALA A 187 -13.34 7.95 -6.73
CA ALA A 187 -12.56 7.38 -5.63
C ALA A 187 -11.55 8.40 -5.08
N VAL A 188 -10.89 9.18 -5.95
CA VAL A 188 -10.00 10.27 -5.54
C VAL A 188 -10.74 11.34 -4.77
N LEU A 189 -11.92 11.76 -5.25
CA LEU A 189 -12.74 12.78 -4.57
C LEU A 189 -13.20 12.31 -3.19
N VAL A 190 -13.74 11.10 -3.08
CA VAL A 190 -14.18 10.52 -1.80
C VAL A 190 -12.99 10.35 -0.86
N GLY A 191 -11.83 9.91 -1.36
CA GLY A 191 -10.61 9.79 -0.58
C GLY A 191 -10.12 11.14 -0.05
N MET A 192 -10.09 12.18 -0.89
CA MET A 192 -9.73 13.54 -0.48
C MET A 192 -10.68 14.08 0.59
N LEU A 193 -11.99 13.89 0.43
CA LEU A 193 -12.98 14.30 1.42
C LEU A 193 -12.85 13.52 2.74
N ALA A 194 -12.56 12.22 2.68
CA ALA A 194 -12.37 11.39 3.86
C ALA A 194 -11.12 11.81 4.64
N VAL A 195 -10.00 12.03 3.96
CA VAL A 195 -8.74 12.45 4.59
C VAL A 195 -8.85 13.87 5.15
N THR A 196 -9.32 14.83 4.34
CA THR A 196 -9.46 16.22 4.80
C THR A 196 -10.51 16.36 5.90
N GLY A 197 -11.65 15.65 5.78
CA GLY A 197 -12.69 15.59 6.80
C GLY A 197 -12.19 14.96 8.11
N GLY A 198 -11.45 13.84 8.03
CA GLY A 198 -10.86 13.19 9.20
C GLY A 198 -9.84 14.08 9.92
N LEU A 199 -8.97 14.74 9.16
CA LEU A 199 -7.98 15.69 9.70
C LEU A 199 -8.66 16.91 10.34
N ALA A 200 -9.67 17.49 9.68
CA ALA A 200 -10.44 18.60 10.23
C ALA A 200 -11.16 18.19 11.53
N PHE A 201 -11.84 17.04 11.55
CA PHE A 201 -12.53 16.54 12.74
C PHE A 201 -11.56 16.35 13.91
N SER A 202 -10.40 15.76 13.64
CA SER A 202 -9.39 15.56 14.68
C SER A 202 -8.81 16.88 15.20
N ALA A 203 -8.65 17.89 14.34
CA ALA A 203 -8.23 19.23 14.76
C ALA A 203 -9.30 19.97 15.58
N PHE A 204 -10.59 19.77 15.29
CA PHE A 204 -11.69 20.44 16.02
C PHE A 204 -12.08 19.76 17.33
N TYR A 205 -12.00 18.43 17.42
CA TYR A 205 -12.45 17.65 18.59
C TYR A 205 -11.32 17.21 19.53
N ASP A 206 -10.09 17.72 19.34
CA ASP A 206 -8.91 17.44 20.18
C ASP A 206 -8.71 15.93 20.45
N THR A 207 -9.16 15.11 19.51
CA THR A 207 -9.08 13.65 19.57
C THR A 207 -7.74 13.29 18.95
N ARG A 208 -6.77 13.08 19.84
CA ARG A 208 -5.32 12.86 19.63
C ARG A 208 -4.98 12.20 18.27
N GLN A 209 -4.11 12.83 17.48
CA GLN A 209 -3.37 12.18 16.38
C GLN A 209 -2.05 11.52 16.84
N ALA A 210 -1.58 11.78 18.06
CA ALA A 210 -0.47 11.08 18.72
C ALA A 210 -0.42 11.45 20.22
N PRO A 211 0.07 10.60 21.14
CA PRO A 211 0.39 11.00 22.51
C PRO A 211 1.64 11.90 22.53
N ARG A 212 1.61 12.94 23.38
CA ARG A 212 2.74 13.84 23.66
C ARG A 212 3.87 13.12 24.39
#